data_AF-A0A495ZTK1-F1
#
_entry.id   AF-A0A495ZTK1-F1
#
_cell.length_a   1.000
_cell.length_b   1.000
_cell.length_c   1.000
_cell.angle_alpha   90.00
_cell.angle_beta   90.00
_cell.angle_gamma   90.00
#
_symmetry.space_group_name_H-M   'P 1'
#
loop_
_entity.id
_entity.type
_entity.pdbx_description
1 polymer ?
#
loop_
_entity_poly.entity_id
_entity_poly.type
_entity_poly.pdbx_seq_one_letter_code
_entity_poly.pdbx_strand_id
1 'polypeptide(L)' 'MKKAEIWEGVILLFAALLLLPIWLARSGKVQFPPTITTMLEFLLYPLLIGLAVIFVRRLRRIIRALRENKNRPGTF' A
#
# COMPACT_ATOMS: atom_id res chain seq x y z
N MET A 1 -5.58 20.41 -0.59
CA MET A 1 -5.20 19.01 -0.86
C MET A 1 -6.43 18.27 -1.38
N LYS A 2 -6.30 17.51 -2.48
CA LYS A 2 -7.47 16.85 -3.10
C LYS A 2 -7.95 15.76 -2.14
N LYS A 3 -9.25 15.70 -1.81
CA LYS A 3 -9.84 14.74 -0.85
C LYS A 3 -9.35 13.29 -1.05
N ALA A 4 -9.09 12.89 -2.30
CA ALA A 4 -8.54 11.58 -2.66
C ALA A 4 -7.17 11.26 -2.04
N GLU A 5 -6.27 12.24 -1.88
CA GLU A 5 -4.94 12.02 -1.28
C GLU A 5 -5.01 11.75 0.22
N ILE A 6 -5.96 12.38 0.91
CA ILE A 6 -6.19 12.17 2.34
C ILE A 6 -6.70 10.74 2.56
N TRP A 7 -7.66 10.29 1.77
CA TRP A 7 -8.18 8.92 1.83
C TRP A 7 -7.11 7.86 1.49
N GLU A 8 -6.26 8.11 0.49
CA GLU A 8 -5.12 7.22 0.19
C GLU A 8 -4.15 7.13 1.39
N GLY A 9 -3.89 8.24 2.07
CA GLY A 9 -3.07 8.28 3.29
C GLY A 9 -3.68 7.49 4.45
N VAL A 10 -4.99 7.62 4.67
CA VAL A 10 -5.72 6.85 5.70
C VAL A 10 -5.66 5.35 5.39
N ILE A 11 -5.90 4.94 4.15
CA ILE A 11 -5.83 3.53 3.74
C ILE A 11 -4.42 2.97 3.94
N LEU A 12 -3.38 3.74 3.60
CA LEU A 12 -1.99 3.34 3.84
C LEU A 12 -1.70 3.14 5.33
N LEU A 13 -2.22 4.02 6.20
CA LEU A 13 -2.03 3.94 7.64
C LEU A 13 -2.70 2.70 8.23
N PHE A 14 -3.95 2.43 7.83
CA PHE A 14 -4.64 1.18 8.21
C PHE A 14 -3.93 -0.07 7.68
N ALA A 15 -3.41 0.00 6.46
CA ALA A 15 -2.66 -1.12 5.88
C ALA A 15 -1.36 -1.41 6.62
N ALA A 16 -0.63 -0.38 7.05
CA ALA A 16 0.57 -0.54 7.87
C ALA A 16 0.25 -1.18 9.23
N LEU A 17 -0.84 -0.75 9.87
CA LEU A 17 -1.33 -1.33 11.12
C LEU A 17 -1.73 -2.80 10.98
N LEU A 18 -2.40 -3.17 9.89
CA LEU A 18 -2.83 -4.56 9.61
C LEU A 18 -1.68 -5.47 9.16
N LEU A 19 -0.64 -4.92 8.54
CA LEU A 19 0.54 -5.70 8.14
C LEU A 19 1.36 -6.18 9.34
N LEU A 20 1.36 -5.44 10.46
CA LEU A 20 2.08 -5.83 11.68
C LEU A 20 1.63 -7.17 12.27
N PRO A 21 0.34 -7.42 12.58
CA PRO A 21 -0.11 -8.70 13.12
C PRO A 21 0.03 -9.83 12.10
N ILE A 22 -0.12 -9.56 10.79
CA ILE A 22 0.10 -10.56 9.74
C ILE A 22 1.58 -10.97 9.70
N TRP A 23 2.49 -10.00 9.78
CA TRP A 23 3.92 -10.25 9.84
C TRP A 23 4.30 -11.02 11.12
N LEU A 24 3.71 -10.64 12.26
CA LEU A 24 3.90 -11.34 13.52
C LEU A 24 3.45 -12.80 13.44
N ALA A 25 2.28 -13.05 12.84
CA ALA A 25 1.73 -14.38 12.62
C ALA A 25 2.60 -15.23 11.69
N ARG A 26 3.14 -14.65 10.61
CA ARG A 26 4.07 -15.34 9.71
C ARG A 26 5.46 -15.55 10.28
N SER A 27 5.91 -14.70 11.21
CA SER A 27 7.25 -14.78 11.78
C SER A 27 7.49 -16.03 12.64
N GLY A 28 6.44 -16.78 12.98
CA GLY A 28 6.50 -17.94 13.87
C GLY A 28 6.84 -17.60 15.32
N LYS A 29 7.07 -16.31 15.64
CA LYS A 29 7.39 -15.84 17.00
C LYS A 29 6.17 -15.83 17.92
N VAL A 30 4.97 -15.76 17.35
CA VAL A 30 3.71 -15.81 18.07
C VAL A 30 2.85 -16.91 17.46
N GLN A 31 2.53 -17.93 18.25
CA GLN A 31 1.61 -18.99 17.84
C GLN A 31 0.19 -18.46 17.96
N PHE A 32 -0.40 -18.12 16.82
CA PHE A 32 -1.82 -17.83 16.74
C PHE A 32 -2.60 -19.14 16.54
N PRO A 33 -3.84 -19.24 17.05
CA PRO A 33 -4.75 -20.31 16.70
C PRO A 33 -4.91 -20.42 15.17
N PRO A 34 -4.99 -21.64 14.60
CA PRO A 34 -5.04 -21.84 13.15
C PRO A 34 -6.18 -21.06 12.48
N THR A 35 -7.33 -20.96 13.14
CA THR A 35 -8.49 -20.17 12.67
C THR A 35 -8.16 -18.69 12.48
N ILE A 36 -7.41 -18.09 13.41
CA ILE A 36 -7.01 -16.68 13.36
C ILE A 36 -6.00 -16.47 12.23
N THR A 37 -5.06 -17.39 12.07
CA THR A 37 -4.06 -17.35 10.99
C THR A 37 -4.72 -17.42 9.61
N THR A 38 -5.69 -18.33 9.42
CA THR A 38 -6.45 -18.43 8.15
C THR A 38 -7.24 -17.17 7.85
N MET A 39 -7.87 -16.54 8.86
CA MET A 39 -8.57 -15.26 8.66
C MET A 39 -7.60 -14.12 8.32
N LEU A 40 -6.43 -14.04 8.97
CA LEU A 40 -5.39 -13.05 8.67
C LEU A 40 -4.84 -13.22 7.24
N GLU A 41 -4.60 -14.44 6.80
CA GLU A 41 -4.19 -14.72 5.42
C GLU A 41 -5.27 -14.39 4.41
N PHE A 42 -6.54 -14.68 4.72
CA PHE A 42 -7.66 -14.28 3.85
C PHE A 42 -7.76 -12.75 3.74
N LEU A 43 -7.58 -12.02 4.86
CA LEU A 43 -7.61 -10.57 4.90
C LEU A 43 -6.41 -9.92 4.18
N LEU A 44 -5.29 -10.63 4.07
CA LEU A 44 -4.09 -10.15 3.37
C LEU A 44 -4.36 -9.92 1.87
N TYR A 45 -5.19 -10.75 1.22
CA TYR A 45 -5.50 -10.61 -0.20
C TYR A 45 -6.14 -9.26 -0.57
N PRO A 46 -7.27 -8.84 0.01
CA PRO A 46 -7.88 -7.54 -0.29
C PRO A 46 -6.96 -6.38 0.13
N LEU A 47 -6.17 -6.56 1.20
CA LEU A 47 -5.18 -5.57 1.63
C LEU A 47 -4.11 -5.33 0.56
N LEU A 48 -3.53 -6.41 0.02
CA LEU A 48 -2.53 -6.34 -1.04
C LEU A 48 -3.09 -5.73 -2.33
N ILE A 49 -4.32 -6.06 -2.69
CA ILE A 49 -5.00 -5.45 -3.84
C ILE A 49 -5.16 -3.95 -3.64
N GLY A 50 -5.63 -3.51 -2.46
CA GLY A 50 -5.77 -2.09 -2.12
C GLY A 50 -4.44 -1.34 -2.21
N LEU A 51 -3.37 -1.91 -1.63
CA LEU A 51 -2.02 -1.37 -1.71
C LEU A 51 -1.50 -1.28 -3.14
N ALA A 52 -1.69 -2.34 -3.94
CA ALA A 52 -1.28 -2.37 -5.34
C ALA A 52 -1.98 -1.27 -6.16
N VAL A 53 -3.28 -1.06 -5.96
CA VAL A 53 -4.04 0.00 -6.64
C VAL A 53 -3.52 1.39 -6.28
N ILE A 54 -3.29 1.66 -4.98
CA ILE A 54 -2.72 2.94 -4.51
C ILE A 54 -1.33 3.13 -5.12
N PHE A 55 -0.50 2.09 -5.11
CA PHE A 55 0.84 2.13 -5.67
C PHE A 55 0.83 2.44 -7.16
N VAL A 56 0.00 1.75 -7.96
CA VAL A 56 -0.14 2.02 -9.42
C VAL A 56 -0.60 3.45 -9.68
N ARG A 57 -1.55 3.98 -8.90
CA ARG A 57 -1.99 5.39 -9.02
C ARG A 57 -0.86 6.37 -8.72
N ARG A 58 -0.08 6.10 -7.68
CA ARG A 58 1.06 6.94 -7.29
C ARG A 58 2.18 6.85 -8.33
N LEU A 59 2.49 5.65 -8.80
CA LEU A 59 3.47 5.40 -9.85
C LEU A 59 3.09 6.12 -11.14
N ARG A 60 1.81 6.09 -11.53
CA ARG A 60 1.32 6.84 -12.71
C ARG A 60 1.54 8.35 -12.56
N ARG A 61 1.33 8.92 -11.38
CA ARG A 61 1.62 10.34 -11.11
C ARG A 61 3.11 10.63 -11.22
N ILE A 62 3.97 9.78 -10.65
CA ILE A 62 5.43 9.92 -10.73
C ILE A 62 5.91 9.82 -12.18
N ILE A 63 5.44 8.84 -12.95
CA ILE A 63 5.80 8.66 -14.36
C ILE A 63 5.39 9.89 -15.18
N ARG A 64 4.19 10.45 -14.94
CA ARG A 64 3.76 11.69 -15.59
C ARG A 64 4.65 12.87 -15.24
N ALA A 65 4.97 13.06 -13.96
CA ALA A 65 5.86 14.12 -13.50
C ALA A 65 7.27 13.98 -14.08
N LEU A 66 7.81 12.75 -14.16
CA LEU A 66 9.11 12.46 -14.79
C LEU A 66 9.08 12.72 -16.30
N ARG A 67 7.98 12.35 -16.98
CA ARG A 67 7.79 12.62 -18.41
C ARG A 67 7.66 14.11 -18.69
N GLU A 68 6.91 14.86 -17.88
CA GLU A 68 6.83 16.32 -17.98
C GLU A 68 8.18 16.99 -17.74
N ASN A 69 8.96 16.51 -16.76
CA ASN A 69 10.29 17.04 -16.50
C ASN A 69 11.26 16.74 -17.65
N LYS A 70 11.17 15.55 -18.26
CA LYS A 70 11.96 15.20 -19.46
C LYS A 70 11.54 16.01 -20.70
N ASN A 71 10.27 16.40 -20.79
CA ASN A 71 9.71 17.15 -21.92
C ASN A 71 9.80 18.67 -21.76
N ARG A 72 10.37 19.17 -20.66
CA ARG A 72 10.86 20.55 -20.59
C ARG A 72 12.28 20.53 -21.18
N PRO A 73 12.51 20.94 -22.44
CA PRO A 73 13.86 21.28 -22.85
C PRO A 73 14.34 22.34 -21.87
N GLY A 74 15.46 22.08 -21.19
CA GLY A 74 16.00 23.01 -20.23
C GLY A 74 16.16 24.37 -20.90
N THR A 75 15.53 25.40 -20.34
CA THR A 75 16.12 26.74 -20.32
C THR A 75 17.38 26.64 -19.47
N PHE A 76 18.47 26.22 -20.10
CA PHE A 76 19.82 26.64 -19.75
C PHE A 76 20.28 27.58 -20.86
#